data_AF-A0A8J7SRP5-F1
#
_entry.id   AF-A0A8J7SRP5-F1
#
_cell.length_a   1.000
_cell.length_b   1.000
_cell.length_c   1.000
_cell.angle_alpha   90.00
_cell.angle_beta   90.00
_cell.angle_gamma   90.00
#
_symmetry.space_group_name_H-M   'P 1'
#
loop_
_entity.id
_entity.type
_entity.pdbx_description
1 polymer ?
#
loop_
_entity_poly.entity_id
_entity_poly.type
_entity_poly.pdbx_seq_one_letter_code
_entity_poly.pdbx_strand_id
1 'polypeptide(L)' 'MKDLSERELVERCTADERQYQELLYRKYAGDMYKVCLMYANNKPDAADILQESFIKVFKNIHRFRFEGSLRGWIR' A
#
# COMPACT_ATOMS: atom_id res chain seq x y z
N MET A 1 8.76 5.28 19.72
CA MET A 1 8.15 4.42 18.68
C MET A 1 9.31 3.73 17.99
N LYS A 2 9.39 2.39 18.03
CA LYS A 2 10.48 1.63 17.40
C LYS A 2 10.46 1.94 15.89
N ASP A 3 11.60 2.27 15.30
CA ASP A 3 11.71 2.35 13.83
C ASP A 3 11.37 0.97 13.26
N LEU A 4 10.18 0.86 12.66
CA LEU A 4 9.71 -0.36 12.04
C LEU A 4 10.38 -0.52 10.68
N SER A 5 11.09 -1.62 10.47
CA SER A 5 11.72 -1.90 9.18
C SER A 5 10.65 -2.16 8.10
N GLU A 6 10.99 -1.88 6.84
CA GLU A 6 10.12 -2.23 5.70
C GLU A 6 9.83 -3.73 5.63
N ARG A 7 10.83 -4.55 6.00
CA ARG A 7 10.69 -5.99 6.09
C ARG A 7 9.66 -6.42 7.13
N GLU A 8 9.78 -5.88 8.34
CA GLU A 8 8.85 -6.18 9.43
C GLU A 8 7.43 -5.71 9.08
N LEU A 9 7.28 -4.55 8.43
CA LEU A 9 5.98 -4.07 7.96
C LEU A 9 5.31 -5.05 6.99
N VAL A 10 6.06 -5.57 6.01
CA VAL A 10 5.55 -6.55 5.03
C VAL A 10 5.23 -7.89 5.68
N GLU A 11 6.10 -8.39 6.55
CA GLU A 11 5.89 -9.67 7.26
C GLU A 11 4.62 -9.61 8.13
N ARG A 12 4.42 -8.50 8.85
CA ARG A 12 3.22 -8.27 9.66
C ARG A 12 1.96 -8.08 8.83
N CYS A 13 2.04 -7.40 7.69
CA CYS A 13 0.91 -7.31 6.76
C CYS A 13 0.55 -8.68 6.17
N THR A 14 1.55 -9.53 5.90
CA THR A 14 1.36 -10.91 5.43
C THR A 14 0.69 -11.78 6.48
N ALA A 15 0.94 -11.50 7.77
CA ALA A 15 0.25 -12.11 8.90
C ALA A 15 -1.17 -11.55 9.16
N ASP A 16 -1.71 -10.74 8.24
CA ASP A 16 -3.03 -10.10 8.31
C ASP A 16 -3.24 -9.20 9.55
N GLU A 17 -2.15 -8.66 10.09
CA GLU A 17 -2.23 -7.76 11.23
C GLU A 17 -2.71 -6.37 10.81
N ARG A 18 -3.99 -6.07 11.11
CA ARG A 18 -4.69 -4.85 10.69
C ARG A 18 -3.97 -3.54 11.03
N GLN A 19 -3.30 -3.47 12.18
CA GLN A 19 -2.51 -2.29 12.59
C GLN A 19 -1.37 -1.97 11.61
N TYR A 20 -0.74 -3.00 11.04
CA TYR A 20 0.36 -2.86 10.10
C TYR A 20 -0.14 -2.59 8.68
N GLN A 21 -1.30 -3.14 8.31
CA GLN A 21 -1.98 -2.77 7.06
C GLN A 21 -2.39 -1.30 7.06
N GLU A 22 -2.92 -0.80 8.18
CA GLU A 22 -3.24 0.63 8.33
C GLU A 22 -1.97 1.49 8.22
N LEU A 23 -0.88 1.08 8.87
CA LEU A 23 0.39 1.79 8.80
C LEU A 23 0.94 1.84 7.36
N LEU A 24 0.91 0.72 6.64
CA LEU A 24 1.29 0.64 5.23
C LEU A 24 0.42 1.59 4.39
N TYR A 25 -0.91 1.53 4.57
CA TYR A 25 -1.84 2.41 3.87
C TYR A 25 -1.50 3.88 4.11
N ARG A 26 -1.40 4.32 5.37
CA ARG A 26 -1.07 5.71 5.71
C ARG A 26 0.27 6.16 5.11
N LYS A 27 1.25 5.27 5.01
CA LYS A 27 2.58 5.57 4.46
C LYS A 27 2.57 5.79 2.95
N TYR A 28 1.75 5.06 2.18
CA TYR A 28 1.81 5.08 0.71
C TYR A 28 0.56 5.66 0.03
N ALA A 29 -0.58 5.76 0.72
CA ALA A 29 -1.85 6.19 0.12
C ALA A 29 -1.80 7.59 -0.48
N GLY A 30 -1.07 8.53 0.13
CA GLY A 30 -0.96 9.90 -0.40
C GLY A 30 -0.26 9.96 -1.76
N ASP A 31 0.78 9.15 -1.96
CA ASP A 31 1.49 9.11 -3.24
C ASP A 31 0.74 8.29 -4.28
N MET A 32 0.07 7.21 -3.86
CA MET A 32 -0.80 6.44 -4.74
C MET A 32 -2.01 7.24 -5.20
N TYR A 33 -2.61 8.05 -4.32
CA TYR A 33 -3.76 8.87 -4.67
C TYR A 33 -3.41 9.89 -5.76
N LYS A 34 -2.19 10.46 -5.74
CA LYS A 34 -1.71 11.32 -6.83
C LYS A 34 -1.65 10.57 -8.16
N VAL A 35 -1.29 9.28 -8.15
CA VAL A 35 -1.31 8.44 -9.35
C VAL A 35 -2.73 8.16 -9.79
N CYS A 36 -3.63 7.79 -8.88
CA CYS A 36 -5.05 7.56 -9.19
C CYS A 36 -5.70 8.81 -9.83
N LEU A 37 -5.38 10.01 -9.33
CA LEU A 37 -5.87 11.28 -9.90
C LEU A 37 -5.45 11.50 -11.36
N MET A 38 -4.35 10.90 -11.84
CA MET A 38 -3.94 11.00 -13.24
C MET A 38 -4.81 10.16 -14.19
N TYR A 39 -5.52 9.15 -13.66
CA TYR A 39 -6.31 8.22 -14.45
C TYR A 39 -7.83 8.30 -14.17
N ALA A 40 -8.24 9.04 -13.14
CA ALA A 40 -9.62 9.20 -12.73
C ALA A 40 -10.29 10.44 -13.34
N ASN A 41 -11.60 10.40 -13.55
CA ASN A 41 -12.35 11.55 -14.05
C ASN A 41 -12.62 12.61 -12.97
N ASN A 42 -12.67 12.17 -11.71
CA ASN A 42 -12.98 13.02 -10.56
C ASN A 42 -12.35 12.45 -9.27
N LYS A 43 -12.47 13.18 -8.16
CA LYS A 43 -11.90 12.79 -6.86
C LYS A 43 -12.53 11.50 -6.27
N PRO A 44 -13.87 11.34 -6.26
CA PRO A 44 -14.50 10.07 -5.89
C PRO A 44 -13.95 8.86 -6.65
N ASP A 45 -13.89 8.92 -7.99
CA ASP A 45 -13.35 7.84 -8.82
C ASP A 45 -11.90 7.52 -8.42
N ALA A 46 -11.07 8.53 -8.15
CA ALA A 46 -9.69 8.33 -7.71
C ALA A 46 -9.61 7.65 -6.33
N ALA A 47 -10.55 7.94 -5.43
CA ALA A 47 -10.62 7.32 -4.11
C ALA A 47 -11.03 5.84 -4.21
N ASP A 48 -11.97 5.51 -5.10
CA ASP A 48 -12.39 4.13 -5.36
C ASP A 48 -11.25 3.31 -5.99
N ILE A 49 -10.55 3.88 -6.99
CA ILE A 49 -9.37 3.25 -7.60
C ILE A 49 -8.30 3.00 -6.54
N LEU A 50 -8.04 3.97 -5.66
CA LEU A 50 -7.07 3.84 -4.57
C LEU A 50 -7.46 2.69 -3.64
N GLN A 51 -8.72 2.63 -3.23
CA GLN A 51 -9.22 1.58 -2.33
C GLN A 51 -9.02 0.19 -2.96
N GLU A 52 -9.47 -0.01 -4.20
CA GLU A 52 -9.31 -1.26 -4.94
C GLU A 52 -7.84 -1.64 -5.13
N SER A 53 -6.97 -0.65 -5.38
CA SER A 53 -5.53 -0.87 -5.49
C SER A 53 -4.93 -1.38 -4.19
N PHE A 54 -5.30 -0.79 -3.04
CA PHE A 54 -4.81 -1.26 -1.74
C PHE A 54 -5.37 -2.63 -1.35
N ILE A 55 -6.61 -2.95 -1.73
CA ILE A 55 -7.15 -4.32 -1.58
C ILE A 55 -6.25 -5.31 -2.34
N LYS A 56 -5.83 -4.99 -3.57
CA LYS A 56 -4.92 -5.85 -4.34
C LYS A 56 -3.53 -5.94 -3.73
N VAL A 57 -3.00 -4.83 -3.21
CA VAL A 57 -1.73 -4.78 -2.48
C VAL A 57 -1.75 -5.75 -1.31
N PHE A 58 -2.73 -5.64 -0.40
CA PHE A 58 -2.81 -6.52 0.77
C PHE A 58 -3.00 -7.99 0.39
N LYS A 59 -3.83 -8.27 -0.62
CA LYS A 59 -4.00 -9.64 -1.13
C LYS A 59 -2.71 -10.25 -1.70
N ASN A 60 -1.81 -9.43 -2.23
CA ASN A 60 -0.59 -9.89 -2.92
C ASN A 60 0.70 -9.57 -2.17
N ILE A 61 0.66 -8.96 -0.98
CA ILE A 61 1.86 -8.48 -0.27
C ILE A 61 2.84 -9.61 0.07
N HIS A 62 2.32 -10.82 0.27
CA HIS A 62 3.10 -12.04 0.46
C HIS A 62 4.00 -12.41 -0.75
N ARG A 63 3.75 -11.82 -1.92
CA ARG A 63 4.53 -12.04 -3.15
C ARG A 63 5.71 -11.07 -3.27
N PHE A 64 5.79 -10.04 -2.43
CA PHE A 64 6.90 -9.11 -2.44
C PHE A 64 8.17 -9.81 -1.95
N ARG A 65 9.19 -9.90 -2.82
CA ARG A 65 10.43 -10.64 -2.56
C ARG A 65 11.53 -9.84 -1.88
N PHE A 66 11.22 -8.61 -1.44
CA PHE A 66 12.23 -7.65 -0.95
C PHE A 66 13.30 -7.30 -2.00
N GLU A 67 12.96 -7.44 -3.27
CA GLU A 67 13.78 -7.02 -4.39
C GLU A 67 13.30 -5.64 -4.86
N GLY A 68 14.17 -4.65 -4.76
CA GLY A 68 13.80 -3.25 -5.02
C GLY A 68 13.02 -2.60 -3.87
N SER A 69 12.37 -1.48 -4.16
CA SER A 69 11.65 -0.71 -3.13
C SER A 69 10.19 -1.15 -3.02
N LEU A 70 9.67 -1.32 -1.80
CA LEU A 70 8.24 -1.57 -1.57
C LEU A 70 7.38 -0.45 -2.16
N ARG A 71 7.86 0.80 -2.11
CA ARG A 71 7.23 1.95 -2.76
C ARG A 71 6.98 1.71 -4.24
N GLY A 72 8.00 1.21 -4.96
CA GLY A 72 7.91 0.93 -6.39
C GLY A 72 7.03 -0.27 -6.69
N TRP A 73 6.98 -1.26 -5.79
CA TRP A 73 6.13 -2.44 -5.93
C TRP A 73 4.63 -2.12 -5.70
N ILE A 74 4.32 -1.15 -4.84
CA ILE A 74 2.94 -0.70 -4.56
C ILE A 74 2.38 0.17 -5.70
N ARG A 75 3.25 0.88 -6.44
CA ARG A 75 2.86 1.90 -7.41
C ARG A 75 2.36 1.37 -8.76
#